data_AF-A0A845G3K4-F1
#
_entry.id   AF-A0A845G3K4-F1
#
_cell.length_a   1.000
_cell.length_b   1.000
_cell.length_c   1.000
_cell.angle_alpha   90.00
_cell.angle_beta   90.00
_cell.angle_gamma   90.00
#
_symmetry.space_group_name_H-M   'P 1'
#
loop_
_entity.id
_entity.type
_entity.pdbx_description
1 polymer ?
#
loop_
_entity_poly.entity_id
_entity_poly.type
_entity_poly.pdbx_seq_one_letter_code
_entity_poly.pdbx_strand_id
1 'polypeptide(L)'
;MQHLHTLETKEEAEEQLLKLLGPKRLVSDRDGTEVVYKLFGELTWRNLYALGLHNLPELKIIQSQRDSGDAYDKNRHGEIIAALENISRVLGLTIPDHWR
;
A
#
# COMPACT_ATOMS: atom_id res chain seq x y z
N MET A 1 11.65 10.03 -4.49
CA MET A 1 11.44 8.67 -3.96
C MET A 1 11.37 8.73 -2.45
N GLN A 2 10.51 7.93 -1.85
CA GLN A 2 10.30 7.85 -0.41
C GLN A 2 10.44 6.40 0.06
N HIS A 3 10.67 6.20 1.35
CA HIS A 3 10.62 4.86 1.96
C HIS A 3 9.17 4.40 1.98
N LEU A 4 8.92 3.18 1.49
CA LEU A 4 7.57 2.61 1.36
C LEU A 4 7.33 1.47 2.35
N HIS A 5 8.32 0.59 2.52
CA HIS A 5 8.20 -0.59 3.36
C HIS A 5 9.57 -1.10 3.80
N THR A 6 9.63 -1.81 4.92
CA THR A 6 10.82 -2.50 5.41
C THR A 6 10.49 -3.98 5.53
N LEU A 7 11.37 -4.82 4.99
CA LEU A 7 11.21 -6.27 5.00
C LEU A 7 12.39 -6.93 5.71
N GLU A 8 12.16 -8.12 6.25
CA GLU A 8 13.16 -8.87 7.02
C GLU A 8 14.02 -9.78 6.14
N THR A 9 13.48 -10.22 5.00
CA THR A 9 14.18 -11.13 4.08
C THR A 9 14.47 -10.48 2.75
N LYS A 10 15.56 -10.92 2.12
CA LYS A 10 15.99 -10.38 0.82
C LYS A 10 15.01 -10.78 -0.28
N GLU A 11 14.60 -12.05 -0.26
CA GLU A 11 13.75 -12.68 -1.26
C GLU A 11 12.40 -11.97 -1.33
N GLU A 12 11.75 -11.75 -0.18
CA GLU A 12 10.49 -11.01 -0.12
C GLU A 12 10.66 -9.57 -0.62
N ALA A 13 11.78 -8.93 -0.26
CA ALA A 13 12.04 -7.55 -0.64
C ALA A 13 12.25 -7.39 -2.15
N GLU A 14 12.93 -8.35 -2.79
CA GLU A 14 13.10 -8.41 -4.23
C GLU A 14 11.77 -8.67 -4.94
N GLU A 15 10.95 -9.59 -4.43
CA GLU A 15 9.60 -9.84 -4.97
C GLU A 15 8.72 -8.59 -4.90
N GLN A 16 8.71 -7.87 -3.77
CA GLN A 16 7.94 -6.65 -3.61
C GLN A 16 8.48 -5.52 -4.49
N LEU A 17 9.80 -5.39 -4.66
CA LEU A 17 10.41 -4.42 -5.58
C LEU A 17 9.93 -4.63 -7.03
N LEU A 18 9.76 -5.87 -7.48
CA LEU A 18 9.29 -6.15 -8.84
C LEU A 18 7.87 -5.62 -9.09
N LYS A 19 7.01 -5.59 -8.08
CA LYS A 19 5.60 -5.13 -8.18
C LYS A 19 5.47 -3.59 -8.34
N LEU A 20 6.48 -2.84 -7.88
CA LEU A 20 6.49 -1.37 -7.96
C LEU A 20 6.66 -0.86 -9.39
N LEU A 21 5.99 0.26 -9.72
CA LEU A 21 6.25 1.03 -10.94
C LEU A 21 6.98 2.33 -10.66
N GLY A 22 7.62 2.83 -11.71
CA GLY A 22 8.44 4.04 -11.68
C GLY A 22 9.81 3.79 -11.06
N PRO A 23 10.55 4.87 -10.77
CA PRO A 23 11.81 4.82 -10.04
C PRO A 23 11.64 4.12 -8.69
N LYS A 24 12.46 3.08 -8.49
CA LYS A 24 12.44 2.22 -7.32
C LYS A 24 13.84 1.76 -6.96
N ARG A 25 14.08 1.51 -5.67
CA ARG A 25 15.38 1.10 -5.15
C ARG A 25 15.19 0.23 -3.91
N LEU A 26 16.00 -0.80 -3.80
CA LEU A 26 16.12 -1.61 -2.60
C LEU A 26 17.47 -1.36 -1.95
N VAL A 27 17.48 -1.21 -0.62
CA VAL A 27 18.71 -0.99 0.16
C VAL A 27 18.69 -1.91 1.37
N SER A 28 19.77 -2.66 1.59
CA SER A 28 19.98 -3.37 2.85
C SER A 28 20.47 -2.40 3.92
N ASP A 29 19.91 -2.48 5.11
CA ASP A 29 20.31 -1.71 6.29
C ASP A 29 20.52 -2.66 7.47
N ARG A 30 21.28 -2.22 8.48
CA ARG A 30 21.41 -2.96 9.74
C ARG A 30 20.54 -2.31 10.80
N ASP A 31 19.57 -3.05 11.29
CA ASP A 31 18.79 -2.68 12.47
C ASP A 31 19.29 -3.51 13.65
N GLY A 32 20.21 -2.92 14.43
CA GLY A 32 20.96 -3.65 15.44
C GLY A 32 21.83 -4.77 14.84
N THR A 33 21.50 -6.02 15.19
CA THR A 33 22.20 -7.22 14.70
C THR A 33 21.54 -7.83 13.46
N GLU A 34 20.38 -7.33 13.05
CA GLU A 34 19.59 -7.89 11.96
C GLU A 34 19.80 -7.08 10.68
N VAL A 35 19.74 -7.76 9.53
CA VAL A 35 19.76 -7.11 8.22
C VAL A 35 18.32 -6.96 7.77
N VAL A 36 17.89 -5.72 7.55
CA VAL A 36 16.58 -5.39 7.01
C VAL A 36 16.70 -4.80 5.63
N TYR A 37 15.65 -4.90 4.84
CA TYR A 37 15.62 -4.48 3.45
C TYR A 37 14.60 -3.34 3.30
N LYS A 38 15.11 -2.12 3.12
CA LYS A 38 14.29 -0.92 2.96
C LYS A 38 13.95 -0.69 1.50
N LEU A 39 12.67 -0.74 1.20
CA LEU A 39 12.12 -0.54 -0.13
C LEU A 39 11.77 0.93 -0.34
N PHE A 40 12.35 1.54 -1.37
CA PHE A 40 12.08 2.92 -1.79
C PHE A 40 11.41 2.95 -3.15
N GLY A 41 10.48 3.87 -3.33
CA GLY A 41 9.81 4.07 -4.61
C GLY A 41 9.04 5.38 -4.68
N GLU A 42 8.22 5.51 -5.71
CA GLU A 42 7.22 6.57 -5.79
C GLU A 42 6.05 6.26 -4.86
N LEU A 43 5.74 7.21 -4.00
CA LEU A 43 4.59 7.13 -3.11
C LEU A 43 3.32 7.38 -3.93
N THR A 44 2.67 6.29 -4.32
CA THR A 44 1.41 6.32 -5.07
C THR A 44 0.47 5.24 -4.53
N TRP A 45 -0.84 5.46 -4.63
CA TRP A 45 -1.83 4.46 -4.23
C TRP A 45 -1.63 3.12 -4.94
N ARG A 46 -1.23 3.14 -6.21
CA ARG A 46 -0.91 1.93 -6.98
C ARG A 46 0.23 1.14 -6.34
N ASN A 47 1.32 1.83 -5.96
CA ASN A 47 2.47 1.18 -5.37
C ASN A 47 2.16 0.68 -3.95
N LEU A 48 1.42 1.45 -3.14
CA LEU A 48 0.96 1.00 -1.82
C LEU A 48 0.04 -0.24 -1.92
N TYR A 49 -0.84 -0.26 -2.92
CA TYR A 49 -1.69 -1.42 -3.23
C TYR A 49 -0.85 -2.65 -3.63
N ALA A 50 0.17 -2.45 -4.47
CA ALA A 50 1.06 -3.51 -4.92
C ALA A 50 1.86 -4.15 -3.77
N LEU A 51 2.10 -3.38 -2.71
CA LEU A 51 2.73 -3.83 -1.46
C LEU A 51 1.74 -4.40 -0.44
N GLY A 52 0.43 -4.39 -0.74
CA GLY A 52 -0.60 -4.87 0.17
C GLY A 52 -0.85 -3.97 1.38
N LEU A 53 -0.42 -2.71 1.34
CA LEU A 53 -0.48 -1.80 2.49
C LEU A 53 -1.86 -1.14 2.66
N HIS A 54 -2.13 -0.70 3.89
CA HIS A 54 -3.30 0.14 4.25
C HIS A 54 -4.66 -0.43 3.85
N ASN A 55 -4.82 -1.75 3.84
CA ASN A 55 -6.06 -2.45 3.46
C ASN A 55 -6.54 -2.14 2.02
N LEU A 56 -5.65 -1.64 1.14
CA LEU A 56 -5.99 -1.38 -0.26
C LEU A 56 -6.42 -2.64 -1.03
N PRO A 57 -5.86 -3.84 -0.80
CA PRO A 57 -6.37 -5.07 -1.38
C PRO A 57 -7.83 -5.35 -1.02
N GLU A 58 -8.18 -5.18 0.26
CA GLU A 58 -9.54 -5.37 0.77
C GLU A 58 -10.49 -4.32 0.18
N LEU A 59 -10.07 -3.06 0.14
CA LEU A 59 -10.85 -1.99 -0.48
C LEU A 59 -11.20 -2.30 -1.94
N LYS A 60 -10.27 -2.89 -2.71
CA LYS A 60 -10.53 -3.27 -4.10
C LYS A 60 -11.60 -4.35 -4.20
N ILE A 61 -11.60 -5.33 -3.29
CA ILE A 61 -12.62 -6.40 -3.26
C ILE A 61 -14.00 -5.81 -2.99
N ILE A 62 -14.10 -4.94 -1.99
CA ILE A 62 -15.34 -4.25 -1.62
C ILE A 62 -15.85 -3.38 -2.79
N GLN A 63 -14.96 -2.63 -3.45
CA GLN A 63 -15.33 -1.84 -4.63
C GLN A 63 -15.84 -2.72 -5.77
N SER A 64 -15.18 -3.84 -6.06
CA SER A 64 -15.64 -4.77 -7.10
C SER A 64 -17.03 -5.34 -6.81
N GLN A 65 -17.34 -5.66 -5.54
CA GLN A 65 -18.68 -6.10 -5.13
C GLN A 65 -19.71 -5.00 -5.34
N ARG A 66 -19.39 -3.77 -4.90
CA ARG A 66 -20.25 -2.60 -5.10
C ARG A 66 -20.53 -2.34 -6.57
N ASP A 67 -19.50 -2.37 -7.41
CA ASP A 67 -19.61 -2.08 -8.85
C ASP A 67 -20.37 -3.17 -9.60
N SER A 68 -20.33 -4.42 -9.10
CA SER A 68 -21.10 -5.55 -9.65
C SER A 68 -22.56 -5.57 -9.19
N GLY A 69 -22.95 -4.68 -8.28
CA GLY A 69 -24.30 -4.65 -7.69
C GLY A 69 -24.52 -5.68 -6.57
N ASP A 70 -23.46 -6.34 -6.11
CA ASP A 70 -23.52 -7.32 -5.03
C ASP A 70 -23.67 -6.64 -3.66
N ALA A 71 -24.12 -7.42 -2.68
CA ALA A 71 -24.04 -7.02 -1.29
C ALA A 71 -22.56 -6.90 -0.88
N TYR A 72 -22.19 -5.75 -0.32
CA TYR A 72 -20.86 -5.49 0.23
C TYR A 72 -20.97 -4.94 1.65
N ASP A 73 -19.90 -5.10 2.43
CA ASP A 73 -19.83 -4.60 3.79
C ASP A 73 -19.58 -3.08 3.80
N LYS A 74 -20.66 -2.31 3.93
CA LYS A 74 -20.64 -0.84 4.01
C LYS A 74 -19.91 -0.31 5.24
N ASN A 75 -19.98 -1.04 6.36
CA ASN A 75 -19.32 -0.61 7.60
C ASN A 75 -17.80 -0.73 7.41
N ARG A 76 -17.35 -1.88 6.90
CA ARG A 76 -15.94 -2.12 6.63
C ARG A 76 -15.40 -1.18 5.55
N HIS A 77 -16.17 -0.91 4.51
CA HIS A 77 -15.84 0.10 3.50
C HIS A 77 -15.58 1.47 4.15
N GLY A 78 -16.51 1.94 5.00
CA GLY A 78 -16.38 3.21 5.72
C GLY A 78 -15.16 3.27 6.64
N GLU A 79 -14.85 2.20 7.36
CA GLU A 79 -13.66 2.10 8.22
C GLU A 79 -12.37 2.26 7.41
N ILE A 80 -12.26 1.55 6.27
CA ILE A 80 -11.08 1.61 5.43
C ILE A 80 -10.93 3.02 4.84
N ILE A 81 -12.01 3.64 4.37
CA ILE A 81 -11.98 5.01 3.83
C ILE A 81 -11.55 6.01 4.91
N ALA A 82 -12.10 5.93 6.12
CA ALA A 82 -11.70 6.82 7.21
C ALA A 82 -10.22 6.66 7.59
N ALA A 83 -9.71 5.42 7.63
CA ALA A 83 -8.30 5.16 7.87
C ALA A 83 -7.41 5.72 6.75
N LEU A 84 -7.83 5.54 5.49
CA LEU A 84 -7.13 6.07 4.33
C LEU A 84 -7.13 7.61 4.33
N GLU A 85 -8.21 8.26 4.75
CA GLU A 85 -8.26 9.73 4.81
C GLU A 85 -7.22 10.28 5.78
N ASN A 86 -7.06 9.64 6.94
CA ASN A 86 -6.03 10.02 7.90
C ASN A 86 -4.63 9.82 7.34
N ILE A 87 -4.35 8.66 6.72
CA ILE A 87 -3.00 8.39 6.20
C ILE A 87 -2.69 9.23 4.96
N SER A 88 -3.68 9.54 4.13
CA SER A 88 -3.51 10.36 2.93
C SER A 88 -2.96 11.75 3.25
N ARG A 89 -3.32 12.32 4.40
CA ARG A 89 -2.78 13.61 4.87
C ARG A 89 -1.31 13.51 5.26
N VAL A 90 -0.92 12.42 5.93
CA VAL A 90 0.48 12.16 6.31
C VAL A 90 1.34 11.92 5.07
N LEU A 91 0.79 11.19 4.11
CA LEU A 91 1.45 10.82 2.86
C LEU A 91 1.41 11.93 1.80
N GLY A 92 0.57 12.96 1.97
CA GLY A 92 0.35 13.99 0.96
C GLY A 92 -0.34 13.47 -0.31
N LEU A 93 -1.13 12.40 -0.20
CA LEU A 93 -1.89 11.82 -1.31
C LEU A 93 -3.34 12.30 -1.27
N THR A 94 -3.96 12.38 -2.45
CA THR A 94 -5.41 12.64 -2.55
C THR A 94 -6.15 11.32 -2.76
N ILE A 95 -7.21 11.08 -1.99
CA ILE A 95 -8.06 9.91 -2.20
C ILE A 95 -8.93 10.11 -3.45
N PRO A 96 -8.95 9.13 -4.38
CA PRO A 96 -9.83 9.18 -5.54
C PRO A 96 -11.31 9.20 -5.14
N ASP A 97 -12.11 10.05 -5.78
CA ASP A 97 -13.53 10.21 -5.44
C ASP A 97 -14.35 8.93 -5.62
N HIS A 98 -14.00 8.10 -6.61
CA HIS A 98 -14.66 6.82 -6.85
C HIS A 98 -14.44 5.79 -5.74
N TRP A 99 -13.54 6.03 -4.78
CA TRP A 99 -13.36 5.13 -3.63
C TRP A 99 -14.37 5.39 -2.51
N ARG A 100 -14.93 6.59 -2.45
CA ARG A 100 -16.01 6.96 -1.53
C ARG A 100 -17.34 6.40 -2.02
#